data_AF-A0A357YP88-F1
#
_entry.id   AF-A0A357YP88-F1
#
_cell.length_a   1.000
_cell.length_b   1.000
_cell.length_c   1.000
_cell.angle_alpha   90.00
_cell.angle_beta   90.00
_cell.angle_gamma   90.00
#
_symmetry.space_group_name_H-M   'P 1'
#
loop_
_entity.id
_entity.type
_entity.pdbx_description
1 polymer ?
#
loop_
_entity_poly.entity_id
_entity_poly.type
_entity_poly.pdbx_seq_one_letter_code
_entity_poly.pdbx_strand_id
1 'polypeptide(L)'
;MHIRLLLALSVIIFVSCVKNLESSDSKSDLDIHVVDQLGEIVEGATVELYRSVEDRNSGRNIIIAKITGKKGMVGFSAKEINKNNKPLEEINGKYYLNLFKYNQRQQAETEFINFVKDKNISQSIILENANAETIIVKVAVVYENPVIQPQNKRLHEIFITPGYTFSWNDPAILSQNYEKALEEVSGYTVDYQVVQEIDANQMFTYLKNDPQKRPLTVEEVSKYLDEDNWNTFKTVGTSYDYNRMVKHYGFDEMRDKDEIHEVWVWTFPYGGMWESHMMGEGAFWINSQPNENPSCKELLSIMGLNYERDLACALESYGHRFESTMMKVYGWWDYDNKPHANDLTTWELFSAYGLRYDKYEKHMSQVGNVHFPPNGLEDYDFGNETYIMSYVDDWLNYPYLRRTEPKSVNRKEWGNPDGSWQLGWMKYYLSHLPHYKGINSNDGKLNNWWHYVVDYNGAIKKQNIQ
;
A
#
# COMPACT_ATOMS: atom_id res chain seq x y z
N MET A 1 -61.43 -44.88 12.27
CA MET A 1 -60.65 -45.74 13.17
C MET A 1 -59.44 -46.24 12.38
N HIS A 2 -58.37 -45.45 12.33
CA HIS A 2 -57.19 -45.74 11.52
C HIS A 2 -55.94 -45.77 12.40
N ILE A 3 -55.26 -46.89 12.27
CA ILE A 3 -54.16 -47.38 13.08
C ILE A 3 -52.91 -46.55 12.77
N ARG A 4 -52.27 -46.05 13.84
CA ARG A 4 -50.95 -45.40 13.77
C ARG A 4 -49.90 -46.45 13.41
N LEU A 5 -49.21 -46.24 12.30
CA LEU A 5 -47.98 -46.95 11.94
C LEU A 5 -46.81 -46.01 12.27
N LEU A 6 -46.09 -46.28 13.36
CA LEU A 6 -44.78 -45.69 13.61
C LEU A 6 -43.75 -46.43 12.74
N LEU A 7 -43.18 -45.72 11.76
CA LEU A 7 -41.95 -46.12 11.07
C LEU A 7 -40.85 -45.16 11.50
N ALA A 8 -39.97 -45.64 12.37
CA ALA A 8 -38.72 -44.98 12.70
C ALA A 8 -37.80 -45.08 11.47
N LEU A 9 -37.57 -43.96 10.79
CA LEU A 9 -36.51 -43.85 9.79
C LEU A 9 -35.21 -43.46 10.51
N SER A 10 -34.29 -44.42 10.58
CA SER A 10 -32.89 -44.22 10.93
C SER A 10 -32.20 -43.40 9.84
N VAL A 11 -31.89 -42.14 10.15
CA VAL A 11 -31.00 -41.32 9.33
C VAL A 11 -29.57 -41.75 9.61
N ILE A 12 -28.97 -42.47 8.67
CA ILE A 12 -27.52 -42.72 8.63
C ILE A 12 -26.87 -41.42 8.19
N ILE A 13 -26.34 -40.65 9.15
CA ILE A 13 -25.47 -39.52 8.87
C ILE A 13 -24.11 -40.11 8.50
N PHE A 14 -23.73 -40.04 7.23
CA PHE A 14 -22.33 -40.19 6.82
C PHE A 14 -21.56 -38.97 7.34
N VAL A 15 -21.06 -39.07 8.57
CA VAL A 15 -19.98 -38.21 9.05
C VAL A 15 -18.73 -38.66 8.30
N SER A 16 -18.40 -37.95 7.22
CA SER A 16 -17.06 -37.94 6.67
C SER A 16 -16.12 -37.41 7.77
N CYS A 17 -15.57 -38.32 8.56
CA CYS A 17 -14.39 -38.06 9.38
C CYS A 17 -13.26 -37.67 8.43
N VAL A 18 -13.14 -36.37 8.13
CA VAL A 18 -11.82 -35.81 7.87
C VAL A 18 -11.08 -35.97 9.19
N LYS A 19 -10.26 -37.02 9.25
CA LYS A 19 -9.30 -37.20 10.33
C LYS A 19 -8.52 -35.89 10.40
N ASN A 20 -8.67 -35.19 11.52
CA ASN A 20 -7.62 -34.33 12.02
C ASN A 20 -6.33 -35.15 11.97
N LEU A 21 -5.41 -34.75 11.09
CA LEU A 21 -4.02 -35.14 11.18
C LEU A 21 -3.47 -34.48 12.44
N GLU A 22 -3.73 -35.12 13.58
CA GLU A 22 -2.82 -35.05 14.70
C GLU A 22 -1.45 -35.51 14.17
N SER A 23 -0.48 -34.63 14.37
CA SER A 23 0.93 -34.80 14.03
C SER A 23 1.40 -36.21 14.37
N SER A 24 1.70 -37.01 13.34
CA SER A 24 2.61 -38.12 13.54
C SER A 24 3.94 -37.51 14.00
N ASP A 25 4.39 -37.84 15.21
CA ASP A 25 5.76 -37.59 15.68
C ASP A 25 6.73 -38.37 14.77
N SER A 26 6.97 -37.86 13.57
CA SER A 26 8.19 -38.14 12.84
C SER A 26 9.29 -37.42 13.60
N LYS A 27 10.20 -38.18 14.20
CA LYS A 27 11.35 -37.64 14.92
C LYS A 27 12.07 -36.62 14.01
N SER A 28 12.07 -35.35 14.40
CA SER A 28 12.79 -34.28 13.73
C SER A 28 14.28 -34.39 14.03
N ASP A 29 15.09 -34.03 13.04
CA ASP A 29 16.55 -33.97 13.18
C ASP A 29 17.02 -32.55 13.44
N LEU A 30 16.28 -31.56 12.93
CA LEU A 30 16.45 -30.12 13.16
C LEU A 30 15.11 -29.48 13.56
N ASP A 31 15.05 -28.88 14.74
CA ASP A 31 13.94 -28.08 15.23
C ASP A 31 14.28 -26.60 15.22
N ILE A 32 13.45 -25.79 14.58
CA ILE A 32 13.56 -24.34 14.59
C ILE A 32 12.44 -23.78 15.48
N HIS A 33 12.82 -23.03 16.51
CA HIS A 33 11.92 -22.30 17.39
C HIS A 33 11.97 -20.81 17.05
N VAL A 34 10.82 -20.19 16.83
CA VAL A 34 10.71 -18.82 16.35
C VAL A 34 10.00 -17.97 17.40
N VAL A 35 10.68 -16.89 17.79
CA VAL A 35 10.17 -15.91 18.76
C VAL A 35 10.31 -14.50 18.20
N ASP A 36 9.57 -13.54 18.75
CA ASP A 36 9.76 -12.13 18.43
C ASP A 36 10.83 -11.47 19.32
N GLN A 37 11.06 -10.17 19.14
CA GLN A 37 12.06 -9.40 19.90
C GLN A 37 11.77 -9.34 21.42
N LEU A 38 10.54 -9.61 21.84
CA LEU A 38 10.15 -9.68 23.25
C LEU A 38 10.32 -11.10 23.82
N GLY A 39 10.66 -12.07 22.96
CA GLY A 39 10.77 -13.48 23.31
C GLY A 39 9.44 -14.24 23.25
N GLU A 40 8.37 -13.62 22.74
CA GLU A 40 7.07 -14.25 22.62
C GLU A 40 7.02 -15.20 21.43
N ILE A 41 6.23 -16.27 21.56
CA ILE A 41 6.09 -17.33 20.55
C ILE A 41 5.47 -16.77 19.26
N VAL A 42 6.10 -17.04 18.12
CA VAL A 42 5.54 -16.70 16.80
C VAL A 42 4.95 -17.94 16.13
N GLU A 43 3.64 -18.16 16.29
CA GLU A 43 2.89 -19.14 15.50
C GLU A 43 2.71 -18.66 14.04
N GLY A 44 2.71 -19.56 13.07
CA GLY A 44 2.44 -19.20 11.67
C GLY A 44 3.60 -18.54 10.91
N ALA A 45 4.82 -18.51 11.44
CA ALA A 45 5.99 -18.06 10.70
C ALA A 45 6.43 -19.10 9.67
N THR A 46 6.75 -18.64 8.46
CA THR A 46 7.36 -19.45 7.41
C THR A 46 8.85 -19.60 7.70
N VAL A 47 9.36 -20.83 7.58
CA VAL A 47 10.78 -21.19 7.74
C VAL A 47 11.22 -21.94 6.49
N GLU A 48 12.15 -21.35 5.74
CA GLU A 48 12.67 -21.87 4.49
C GLU A 48 14.11 -22.33 4.64
N LEU A 49 14.43 -23.53 4.17
CA LEU A 49 15.79 -24.10 4.18
C LEU A 49 16.45 -23.99 2.80
N TYR A 50 17.71 -23.57 2.78
CA TYR A 50 18.54 -23.41 1.58
C TYR A 50 19.91 -24.10 1.74
N ARG A 51 20.51 -24.48 0.61
CA ARG A 51 21.86 -25.08 0.57
C ARG A 51 22.99 -24.05 0.55
N SER A 52 22.73 -22.84 0.07
CA SER A 52 23.74 -21.80 -0.05
C SER A 52 23.18 -20.42 0.33
N VAL A 53 24.09 -19.48 0.59
CA VAL A 53 23.74 -18.08 0.87
C VAL A 53 23.15 -17.43 -0.38
N GLU A 54 23.67 -17.77 -1.56
CA GLU A 54 23.21 -17.24 -2.84
C GLU A 54 21.76 -17.64 -3.15
N ASP A 55 21.42 -18.90 -2.89
CA ASP A 55 20.06 -19.42 -3.05
C ASP A 55 19.11 -18.75 -2.04
N ARG A 56 19.52 -18.64 -0.77
CA ARG A 56 18.74 -17.94 0.28
C ARG A 56 18.49 -16.48 -0.09
N ASN A 57 19.52 -15.76 -0.51
CA ASN A 57 19.44 -14.33 -0.81
C ASN A 57 18.58 -14.06 -2.05
N SER A 58 18.64 -14.93 -3.06
CA SER A 58 17.77 -14.83 -4.23
C SER A 58 16.37 -15.44 -4.03
N GLY A 59 16.14 -16.14 -2.92
CA GLY A 59 14.89 -16.85 -2.65
C GLY A 59 14.59 -17.98 -3.64
N ARG A 60 15.63 -18.59 -4.23
CA ARG A 60 15.52 -19.66 -5.23
C ARG A 60 16.03 -20.99 -4.66
N ASN A 61 15.66 -22.08 -5.32
CA ASN A 61 16.11 -23.44 -4.96
C ASN A 61 15.83 -23.82 -3.48
N ILE A 62 14.67 -23.40 -2.97
CA ILE A 62 14.23 -23.74 -1.61
C ILE A 62 14.21 -25.27 -1.47
N ILE A 63 14.96 -25.80 -0.50
CA ILE A 63 14.98 -27.23 -0.21
C ILE A 63 13.59 -27.64 0.28
N ILE A 64 13.13 -26.95 1.32
CA ILE A 64 11.83 -27.17 1.95
C ILE A 64 11.43 -25.89 2.69
N ALA A 65 10.14 -25.58 2.66
CA ALA A 65 9.52 -24.53 3.45
C ALA A 65 8.45 -25.17 4.35
N LYS A 66 8.38 -24.72 5.61
CA LYS A 66 7.35 -25.15 6.55
C LYS A 66 6.89 -23.97 7.40
N ILE A 67 5.76 -24.13 8.07
CA ILE A 67 5.17 -23.11 8.94
C ILE A 67 5.25 -23.58 10.40
N THR A 68 5.62 -22.68 11.31
CA THR A 68 5.63 -22.96 12.76
C THR A 68 4.23 -23.20 13.30
N GLY A 69 4.06 -24.23 14.13
CA GLY A 69 2.80 -24.49 14.82
C GLY A 69 2.58 -23.58 16.04
N LYS A 70 1.54 -23.90 16.84
CA LYS A 70 1.13 -23.18 18.08
C LYS A 70 2.23 -22.93 19.12
N LYS A 71 3.31 -23.71 19.07
CA LYS A 71 4.46 -23.56 19.97
C LYS A 71 5.59 -22.72 19.35
N GLY A 72 5.36 -22.06 18.21
CA GLY A 72 6.40 -21.34 17.46
C GLY A 72 7.49 -22.24 16.92
N MET A 73 7.24 -23.55 16.85
CA MET A 73 8.26 -24.53 16.50
C MET A 73 7.90 -25.25 15.21
N VAL A 74 8.93 -25.58 14.44
CA VAL A 74 8.82 -26.45 13.27
C VAL A 74 10.04 -27.36 13.16
N GLY A 75 9.78 -28.66 12.96
CA GLY A 75 10.81 -29.68 12.82
C GLY A 75 11.04 -30.08 11.37
N PHE A 76 12.27 -30.42 11.02
CA PHE A 76 12.70 -30.94 9.73
C PHE A 76 13.43 -32.27 9.95
N SER A 77 13.07 -33.28 9.16
CA SER A 77 13.80 -34.55 9.12
C SER A 77 14.79 -34.60 7.95
N ALA A 78 15.85 -35.38 8.11
CA ALA A 78 16.84 -35.65 7.07
C ALA A 78 16.17 -36.18 5.80
N LYS A 79 15.12 -37.00 5.94
CA LYS A 79 14.33 -37.55 4.83
C LYS A 79 13.66 -36.45 4.01
N GLU A 80 13.09 -35.43 4.66
CA GLU A 80 12.42 -34.32 3.98
C GLU A 80 13.41 -33.40 3.26
N ILE A 81 14.57 -33.20 3.87
CA ILE A 81 15.67 -32.42 3.30
C ILE A 81 16.32 -33.17 2.11
N ASN A 82 16.34 -34.51 2.15
CA ASN A 82 17.00 -35.37 1.18
C ASN A 82 16.04 -35.93 0.12
N LYS A 83 15.47 -35.05 -0.71
CA LYS A 83 14.52 -35.44 -1.77
C LYS A 83 15.05 -36.47 -2.77
N ASN A 84 16.37 -36.57 -2.93
CA ASN A 84 17.02 -37.46 -3.90
C ASN A 84 17.57 -38.76 -3.27
N ASN A 85 17.28 -39.04 -1.99
CA ASN A 85 17.72 -40.24 -1.28
C ASN A 85 19.25 -40.49 -1.36
N LYS A 86 20.06 -39.42 -1.27
CA LYS A 86 21.51 -39.53 -1.19
C LYS A 86 21.97 -40.13 0.15
N PRO A 87 23.19 -40.66 0.28
CA PRO A 87 23.79 -40.97 1.58
C PRO A 87 23.70 -39.78 2.54
N LEU A 88 23.44 -40.03 3.84
CA LEU A 88 23.26 -38.96 4.83
C LEU A 88 24.53 -38.10 4.99
N GLU A 89 25.69 -38.70 4.80
CA GLU A 89 26.98 -38.04 4.83
C GLU A 89 27.09 -36.93 3.76
N GLU A 90 26.44 -37.11 2.61
CA GLU A 90 26.46 -36.15 1.50
C GLU A 90 25.54 -34.95 1.70
N ILE A 91 24.60 -35.05 2.65
CA ILE A 91 23.69 -33.93 2.98
C ILE A 91 24.13 -33.18 4.23
N ASN A 92 25.09 -33.69 4.99
CA ASN A 92 25.67 -32.99 6.14
C ASN A 92 26.22 -31.61 5.75
N GLY A 93 26.07 -30.64 6.65
CA GLY A 93 26.51 -29.27 6.37
C GLY A 93 25.77 -28.23 7.16
N LYS A 94 26.13 -26.97 6.91
CA LYS A 94 25.33 -25.82 7.30
C LYS A 94 24.19 -25.63 6.32
N TYR A 95 23.06 -25.18 6.84
CA TYR A 95 21.90 -24.77 6.06
C TYR A 95 21.61 -23.30 6.31
N TYR A 96 21.06 -22.64 5.30
CA TYR A 96 20.74 -21.22 5.38
C TYR A 96 19.24 -21.06 5.43
N LEU A 97 18.77 -20.10 6.22
CA LEU A 97 17.36 -19.96 6.57
C LEU A 97 16.85 -18.57 6.22
N ASN A 98 15.67 -18.50 5.59
CA ASN A 98 14.83 -17.31 5.64
C ASN A 98 13.63 -17.62 6.55
N LEU A 99 13.36 -16.73 7.49
CA LEU A 99 12.22 -16.80 8.37
C LEU A 99 11.42 -15.52 8.27
N PHE A 100 10.10 -15.63 8.13
CA PHE A 100 9.24 -14.45 8.06
C PHE A 100 7.79 -14.74 8.45
N LYS A 101 7.16 -13.70 8.98
CA LYS A 101 5.72 -13.58 9.19
C LYS A 101 5.34 -12.11 9.04
N TYR A 102 4.70 -11.76 7.92
CA TYR A 102 4.36 -10.37 7.60
C TYR A 102 5.64 -9.48 7.66
N ASN A 103 5.62 -8.42 8.48
CA ASN A 103 6.75 -7.52 8.69
C ASN A 103 7.87 -8.07 9.59
N GLN A 104 7.68 -9.21 10.26
CA GLN A 104 8.71 -9.79 11.13
C GLN A 104 9.57 -10.78 10.35
N ARG A 105 10.89 -10.59 10.30
CA ARG A 105 11.80 -11.40 9.48
C ARG A 105 13.18 -11.60 10.09
N GLN A 106 13.82 -12.70 9.70
CA GLN A 106 15.22 -12.96 10.00
C GLN A 106 15.86 -13.87 8.96
N GLN A 107 17.10 -13.57 8.58
CA GLN A 107 17.98 -14.55 7.93
C GLN A 107 18.89 -15.19 8.96
N ALA A 108 19.06 -16.50 8.87
CA ALA A 108 19.94 -17.24 9.77
C ALA A 108 20.74 -18.31 9.02
N GLU A 109 21.68 -18.91 9.73
CA GLU A 109 22.31 -20.17 9.34
C GLU A 109 22.22 -21.14 10.51
N THR A 110 22.17 -22.44 10.19
CA THR A 110 22.28 -23.48 11.20
C THR A 110 23.75 -23.66 11.59
N GLU A 111 23.97 -24.20 12.79
CA GLU A 111 25.23 -24.89 13.06
C GLU A 111 25.47 -26.03 12.05
N PHE A 112 26.69 -26.53 11.96
CA PHE A 112 26.99 -27.67 11.09
C PHE A 112 26.19 -28.90 11.56
N ILE A 113 25.35 -29.44 10.69
CA ILE A 113 24.50 -30.60 10.97
C ILE A 113 25.13 -31.87 10.42
N ASN A 114 25.35 -32.84 11.30
CA ASN A 114 25.71 -34.20 10.94
C ASN A 114 24.54 -35.16 11.18
N PHE A 115 23.73 -35.45 10.16
CA PHE A 115 22.55 -36.32 10.27
C PHE A 115 22.85 -37.79 10.61
N VAL A 116 24.12 -38.19 10.63
CA VAL A 116 24.54 -39.54 11.07
C VAL A 116 24.82 -39.56 12.57
N LYS A 117 25.36 -38.47 13.13
CA LYS A 117 25.85 -38.40 14.51
C LYS A 117 24.96 -37.59 15.43
N ASP A 118 24.47 -36.47 14.93
CA ASP A 118 23.69 -35.51 15.71
C ASP A 118 22.24 -35.99 15.79
N LYS A 119 21.61 -35.74 16.93
CA LYS A 119 20.22 -36.08 17.17
C LYS A 119 19.53 -34.87 17.77
N ASN A 120 18.39 -34.49 17.21
CA ASN A 120 17.50 -33.46 17.75
C ASN A 120 18.22 -32.12 17.94
N ILE A 121 18.81 -31.58 16.87
CA ILE A 121 19.40 -30.23 16.90
C ILE A 121 18.25 -29.24 17.03
N SER A 122 18.37 -28.27 17.94
CA SER A 122 17.36 -27.21 18.10
C SER A 122 18.02 -25.85 18.07
N GLN A 123 17.40 -24.90 17.36
CA GLN A 123 17.87 -23.53 17.26
C GLN A 123 16.70 -22.57 17.42
N SER A 124 16.85 -21.60 18.33
CA SER A 124 15.91 -20.49 18.50
C SER A 124 16.33 -19.30 17.64
N ILE A 125 15.38 -18.71 16.93
CA ILE A 125 15.60 -17.56 16.05
C ILE A 125 14.60 -16.46 16.41
N ILE A 126 15.13 -15.26 16.59
CA ILE A 126 14.36 -14.06 16.88
C ILE A 126 14.02 -13.38 15.55
N LEU A 127 12.74 -13.11 15.29
CA LEU A 127 12.34 -12.27 14.16
C LEU A 127 12.44 -10.79 14.52
N GLU A 128 12.95 -10.01 13.59
CA GLU A 128 13.07 -8.56 13.73
C GLU A 128 12.07 -7.83 12.84
N ASN A 129 11.76 -6.57 13.17
CA ASN A 129 10.96 -5.73 12.30
C ASN A 129 11.72 -5.39 11.01
N ALA A 130 11.21 -5.89 9.89
CA ALA A 130 11.75 -5.69 8.56
C ALA A 130 11.30 -4.38 7.90
N ASN A 131 10.39 -3.61 8.51
CA ASN A 131 10.00 -2.30 8.02
C ASN A 131 11.23 -1.41 7.87
N ALA A 132 11.24 -0.58 6.82
CA ALA A 132 12.28 0.41 6.59
C ALA A 132 12.37 1.41 7.75
N GLU A 133 13.51 2.10 7.83
CA GLU A 133 13.65 3.25 8.71
C GLU A 133 12.62 4.32 8.34
N THR A 134 12.09 4.99 9.36
CA THR A 134 11.10 6.05 9.20
C THR A 134 11.72 7.26 8.50
N ILE A 135 11.03 7.76 7.47
CA ILE A 135 11.38 8.97 6.74
C ILE A 135 10.50 10.10 7.27
N ILE A 136 11.11 11.19 7.74
CA ILE A 136 10.39 12.38 8.18
C ILE A 136 10.03 13.25 6.97
N VAL A 137 8.75 13.57 6.83
CA VAL A 137 8.22 14.41 5.75
C VAL A 137 7.61 15.66 6.35
N LYS A 138 8.31 16.79 6.26
CA LYS A 138 7.83 18.09 6.75
C LYS A 138 6.78 18.64 5.78
N VAL A 139 5.58 18.95 6.24
CA VAL A 139 4.45 19.37 5.41
C VAL A 139 4.04 20.80 5.74
N ALA A 140 3.82 21.61 4.71
CA ALA A 140 3.03 22.84 4.82
C ALA A 140 1.59 22.57 4.36
N VAL A 141 0.61 22.98 5.17
CA VAL A 141 -0.81 22.84 4.84
C VAL A 141 -1.42 24.21 4.57
N VAL A 142 -2.11 24.35 3.44
CA VAL A 142 -2.83 25.55 3.04
C VAL A 142 -4.33 25.26 3.04
N TYR A 143 -5.08 26.03 3.82
CA TYR A 143 -6.53 25.96 3.88
C TYR A 143 -7.14 27.11 3.06
N GLU A 144 -7.54 26.82 1.82
CA GLU A 144 -8.33 27.74 0.98
C GLU A 144 -9.81 27.74 1.39
N ASN A 145 -10.07 28.06 2.65
CA ASN A 145 -11.38 28.00 3.31
C ASN A 145 -11.71 29.34 4.02
N PRO A 146 -11.80 30.45 3.27
CA PRO A 146 -11.89 31.80 3.80
C PRO A 146 -13.20 32.04 4.57
N VAL A 147 -13.18 33.06 5.43
CA VAL A 147 -14.36 33.57 6.10
C VAL A 147 -15.17 34.46 5.16
N ILE A 148 -16.45 34.15 4.98
CA ILE A 148 -17.39 34.90 4.15
C ILE A 148 -18.12 35.95 5.00
N GLN A 149 -18.16 37.19 4.49
CA GLN A 149 -18.84 38.31 5.10
C GLN A 149 -20.19 38.57 4.39
N PRO A 150 -21.25 38.99 5.13
CA PRO A 150 -21.28 39.32 6.56
C PRO A 150 -21.59 38.14 7.50
N GLN A 151 -21.70 36.90 6.98
CA GLN A 151 -22.12 35.73 7.76
C GLN A 151 -21.10 35.34 8.85
N ASN A 152 -19.84 35.76 8.70
CA ASN A 152 -18.72 35.42 9.57
C ASN A 152 -18.57 33.90 9.78
N LYS A 153 -18.72 33.16 8.67
CA LYS A 153 -18.61 31.70 8.57
C LYS A 153 -17.70 31.33 7.42
N ARG A 154 -17.05 30.17 7.47
CA ARG A 154 -16.17 29.66 6.42
C ARG A 154 -16.95 29.01 5.28
N LEU A 155 -16.31 28.83 4.12
CA LEU A 155 -16.92 28.18 2.95
C LEU A 155 -17.59 26.85 3.29
N HIS A 156 -16.87 25.97 4.00
CA HIS A 156 -17.38 24.64 4.36
C HIS A 156 -18.62 24.65 5.28
N GLU A 157 -18.85 25.74 6.01
CA GLU A 157 -20.00 25.90 6.92
C GLU A 157 -21.25 26.46 6.23
N ILE A 158 -21.08 27.04 5.04
CA ILE A 158 -22.13 27.78 4.33
C ILE A 158 -22.67 26.98 3.16
N PHE A 159 -21.77 26.42 2.34
CA PHE A 159 -22.14 25.83 1.06
C PHE A 159 -22.43 24.33 1.20
N ILE A 160 -23.31 23.85 0.32
CA ILE A 160 -23.65 22.44 0.13
C ILE A 160 -23.56 22.12 -1.36
N THR A 161 -23.26 20.86 -1.69
CA THR A 161 -23.22 20.42 -3.08
C THR A 161 -24.63 20.37 -3.67
N PRO A 162 -24.91 20.97 -4.85
CA PRO A 162 -26.20 20.93 -5.50
C PRO A 162 -26.72 19.49 -5.65
N GLY A 163 -27.93 19.25 -5.15
CA GLY A 163 -28.55 17.92 -5.14
C GLY A 163 -28.22 17.07 -3.91
N TYR A 164 -27.38 17.57 -3.00
CA TYR A 164 -27.04 16.89 -1.74
C TYR A 164 -27.47 17.73 -0.53
N THR A 165 -27.50 17.08 0.64
CA THR A 165 -27.94 17.70 1.91
C THR A 165 -26.85 17.71 2.98
N PHE A 166 -25.66 17.18 2.69
CA PHE A 166 -24.54 17.20 3.62
C PHE A 166 -23.78 18.53 3.54
N SER A 167 -23.28 18.98 4.69
CA SER A 167 -22.29 20.06 4.75
C SER A 167 -20.92 19.54 4.35
N TRP A 168 -20.11 20.40 3.75
CA TRP A 168 -18.71 20.07 3.48
C TRP A 168 -17.94 19.86 4.78
N ASN A 169 -16.83 19.14 4.68
CA ASN A 169 -16.01 18.77 5.83
C ASN A 169 -15.12 19.93 6.29
N ASP A 170 -14.76 19.94 7.56
CA ASP A 170 -13.72 20.84 8.07
C ASP A 170 -12.36 20.36 7.53
N PRO A 171 -11.67 21.18 6.71
CA PRO A 171 -10.41 20.78 6.11
C PRO A 171 -9.28 20.60 7.14
N ALA A 172 -9.33 21.25 8.30
CA ALA A 172 -8.33 21.05 9.35
C ALA A 172 -8.45 19.65 9.97
N ILE A 173 -9.69 19.19 10.20
CA ILE A 173 -9.96 17.84 10.67
C ILE A 173 -9.60 16.80 9.60
N LEU A 174 -9.93 17.07 8.33
CA LEU A 174 -9.52 16.20 7.24
C LEU A 174 -8.00 16.09 7.12
N SER A 175 -7.27 17.20 7.30
CA SER A 175 -5.80 17.22 7.27
C SER A 175 -5.19 16.29 8.33
N GLN A 176 -5.66 16.39 9.59
CA GLN A 176 -5.20 15.53 10.69
C GLN A 176 -5.53 14.05 10.43
N ASN A 177 -6.72 13.77 9.90
CA ASN A 177 -7.11 12.41 9.56
C ASN A 177 -6.30 11.84 8.40
N TYR A 178 -5.94 12.69 7.43
CA TYR A 178 -5.15 12.34 6.27
C TYR A 178 -3.70 12.01 6.66
N GLU A 179 -3.05 12.88 7.45
CA GLU A 179 -1.74 12.64 8.06
C GLU A 179 -1.70 11.28 8.77
N LYS A 180 -2.59 11.10 9.75
CA LYS A 180 -2.68 9.85 10.52
C LYS A 180 -2.90 8.63 9.64
N ALA A 181 -3.78 8.73 8.63
CA ALA A 181 -4.07 7.61 7.76
C ALA A 181 -2.87 7.24 6.89
N LEU A 182 -2.13 8.21 6.34
CA LEU A 182 -0.94 7.97 5.54
C LEU A 182 0.18 7.31 6.37
N GLU A 183 0.39 7.76 7.61
CA GLU A 183 1.36 7.15 8.52
C GLU A 183 0.98 5.70 8.86
N GLU A 184 -0.29 5.46 9.20
CA GLU A 184 -0.84 4.13 9.51
C GLU A 184 -0.62 3.16 8.34
N VAL A 185 -1.03 3.55 7.14
CA VAL A 185 -0.95 2.67 5.96
C VAL A 185 0.47 2.54 5.42
N SER A 186 1.39 3.46 5.74
CA SER A 186 2.82 3.29 5.42
C SER A 186 3.54 2.29 6.35
N GLY A 187 2.83 1.71 7.33
CA GLY A 187 3.43 0.91 8.38
C GLY A 187 4.37 1.72 9.27
N TYR A 188 4.10 3.02 9.42
CA TYR A 188 4.91 4.02 10.12
C TYR A 188 6.35 4.16 9.59
N THR A 189 6.56 3.83 8.32
CA THR A 189 7.83 4.08 7.62
C THR A 189 7.92 5.49 7.06
N VAL A 190 6.83 6.24 7.11
CA VAL A 190 6.78 7.68 6.89
C VAL A 190 6.17 8.33 8.13
N ASP A 191 6.78 9.42 8.59
CA ASP A 191 6.32 10.29 9.67
C ASP A 191 6.06 11.66 9.03
N TYR A 192 4.79 11.99 8.84
CA TYR A 192 4.40 13.28 8.29
C TYR A 192 4.33 14.28 9.44
N GLN A 193 5.03 15.40 9.29
CA GLN A 193 5.06 16.44 10.31
C GLN A 193 4.53 17.72 9.71
N VAL A 194 3.30 18.10 10.07
CA VAL A 194 2.78 19.44 9.73
C VAL A 194 3.59 20.50 10.48
N VAL A 195 4.51 21.15 9.78
CA VAL A 195 5.41 22.18 10.33
C VAL A 195 4.88 23.59 10.11
N GLN A 196 3.91 23.76 9.21
CA GLN A 196 3.29 25.03 8.92
C GLN A 196 1.82 24.84 8.51
N GLU A 197 0.92 25.61 9.12
CA GLU A 197 -0.47 25.73 8.70
C GLU A 197 -0.75 27.17 8.26
N ILE A 198 -1.40 27.32 7.11
CA ILE A 198 -1.73 28.61 6.50
C ILE A 198 -3.24 28.68 6.29
N ASP A 199 -3.88 29.61 7.00
CA ASP A 199 -5.25 30.04 6.71
C ASP A 199 -5.21 31.04 5.56
N ALA A 200 -5.55 30.59 4.34
CA ALA A 200 -5.33 31.36 3.13
C ALA A 200 -6.34 32.52 3.03
N ASN A 201 -5.83 33.73 2.81
CA ASN A 201 -6.63 34.93 2.62
C ASN A 201 -6.86 35.30 1.13
N GLN A 202 -6.26 34.54 0.22
CA GLN A 202 -6.43 34.67 -1.22
C GLN A 202 -6.49 33.28 -1.85
N MET A 203 -7.12 33.22 -3.02
CA MET A 203 -7.15 32.02 -3.86
C MET A 203 -6.10 32.12 -4.96
N PHE A 204 -5.66 30.97 -5.45
CA PHE A 204 -4.90 30.89 -6.71
C PHE A 204 -5.69 30.23 -7.85
N THR A 205 -6.98 29.98 -7.60
CA THR A 205 -7.97 29.53 -8.58
C THR A 205 -8.34 30.65 -9.55
N TYR A 206 -8.39 30.38 -10.85
CA TYR A 206 -8.88 31.29 -11.90
C TYR A 206 -9.80 30.59 -12.90
N LEU A 207 -10.65 31.35 -13.60
CA LEU A 207 -11.54 30.81 -14.64
C LEU A 207 -10.74 30.49 -15.91
N LYS A 208 -10.98 29.34 -16.55
CA LYS A 208 -10.24 28.91 -17.76
C LYS A 208 -10.36 29.87 -18.94
N ASN A 209 -11.44 30.66 -19.00
CA ASN A 209 -11.66 31.65 -20.05
C ASN A 209 -11.04 33.03 -19.76
N ASP A 210 -10.42 33.24 -18.61
CA ASP A 210 -9.70 34.48 -18.31
C ASP A 210 -8.28 34.43 -18.94
N PRO A 211 -8.01 35.21 -20.01
CA PRO A 211 -6.71 35.19 -20.66
C PRO A 211 -5.58 35.74 -19.78
N GLN A 212 -5.92 36.49 -18.72
CA GLN A 212 -4.96 37.06 -17.77
C GLN A 212 -4.71 36.13 -16.58
N LYS A 213 -5.45 35.01 -16.46
CA LYS A 213 -5.37 34.07 -15.32
C LYS A 213 -5.49 34.78 -13.97
N ARG A 214 -6.37 35.78 -13.86
CA ARG A 214 -6.56 36.53 -12.63
C ARG A 214 -7.19 35.61 -11.58
N PRO A 215 -6.61 35.51 -10.36
CA PRO A 215 -7.24 34.73 -9.32
C PRO A 215 -8.60 35.30 -8.93
N LEU A 216 -9.51 34.38 -8.61
CA LEU A 216 -10.83 34.71 -8.11
C LEU A 216 -10.72 35.31 -6.71
N THR A 217 -11.51 36.34 -6.48
CA THR A 217 -11.76 36.89 -5.14
C THR A 217 -12.67 35.96 -4.34
N VAL A 218 -12.66 36.11 -3.01
CA VAL A 218 -13.54 35.35 -2.11
C VAL A 218 -15.01 35.62 -2.46
N GLU A 219 -15.35 36.86 -2.80
CA GLU A 219 -16.69 37.26 -3.22
C GLU A 219 -17.10 36.61 -4.55
N GLU A 220 -16.19 36.49 -5.51
CA GLU A 220 -16.46 35.79 -6.77
C GLU A 220 -16.67 34.28 -6.55
N VAL A 221 -15.83 33.64 -5.73
CA VAL A 221 -16.02 32.22 -5.38
C VAL A 221 -17.37 32.01 -4.69
N SER A 222 -17.68 32.82 -3.67
CA SER A 222 -18.96 32.76 -2.96
C SER A 222 -20.14 32.96 -3.92
N LYS A 223 -20.04 33.92 -4.85
CA LYS A 223 -21.07 34.17 -5.85
C LYS A 223 -21.29 32.95 -6.74
N TYR A 224 -20.22 32.34 -7.24
CA TYR A 224 -20.31 31.21 -8.16
C TYR A 224 -20.78 29.91 -7.48
N LEU A 225 -20.46 29.73 -6.19
CA LEU A 225 -20.99 28.63 -5.38
C LEU A 225 -22.48 28.79 -5.03
N ASP A 226 -22.99 30.03 -5.00
CA ASP A 226 -24.40 30.35 -4.78
C ASP A 226 -25.25 30.25 -6.07
N GLU A 227 -24.61 30.10 -7.23
CA GLU A 227 -25.34 29.90 -8.49
C GLU A 227 -26.07 28.56 -8.51
N ASP A 228 -27.27 28.56 -9.12
CA ASP A 228 -28.02 27.35 -9.41
C ASP A 228 -27.12 26.31 -10.09
N ASN A 229 -26.97 25.16 -9.42
CA ASN A 229 -26.18 24.03 -9.89
C ASN A 229 -24.71 24.38 -10.22
N TRP A 230 -24.14 25.42 -9.63
CA TRP A 230 -22.77 25.91 -9.88
C TRP A 230 -22.49 26.19 -11.36
N ASN A 231 -23.44 26.85 -12.04
CA ASN A 231 -23.43 27.00 -13.48
C ASN A 231 -22.08 27.52 -14.05
N THR A 232 -21.51 28.58 -13.49
CA THR A 232 -20.23 29.14 -13.97
C THR A 232 -19.09 28.13 -13.85
N PHE A 233 -18.91 27.48 -12.70
CA PHE A 233 -17.86 26.50 -12.52
C PHE A 233 -18.02 25.28 -13.42
N LYS A 234 -19.25 24.81 -13.65
CA LYS A 234 -19.50 23.66 -14.53
C LYS A 234 -19.32 23.99 -16.02
N THR A 235 -19.70 25.19 -16.45
CA THR A 235 -19.69 25.56 -17.88
C THR A 235 -18.36 26.15 -18.33
N VAL A 236 -17.73 26.98 -17.48
CA VAL A 236 -16.46 27.63 -17.80
C VAL A 236 -15.27 26.79 -17.35
N GLY A 237 -15.38 26.17 -16.16
CA GLY A 237 -14.29 25.46 -15.51
C GLY A 237 -13.22 26.40 -14.93
N THR A 238 -12.38 25.83 -14.06
CA THR A 238 -11.32 26.54 -13.34
C THR A 238 -9.97 25.88 -13.53
N SER A 239 -8.91 26.61 -13.23
CA SER A 239 -7.54 26.11 -13.14
C SER A 239 -6.82 26.81 -12.00
N TYR A 240 -5.73 26.21 -11.54
CA TYR A 240 -4.98 26.68 -10.38
C TYR A 240 -3.58 27.16 -10.78
N ASP A 241 -3.16 28.32 -10.26
CA ASP A 241 -1.83 28.89 -10.52
C ASP A 241 -0.81 28.44 -9.45
N TYR A 242 -0.29 27.23 -9.61
CA TYR A 242 0.72 26.64 -8.73
C TYR A 242 1.97 27.51 -8.58
N ASN A 243 2.48 28.09 -9.68
CA ASN A 243 3.68 28.94 -9.65
C ASN A 243 3.44 30.20 -8.79
N ARG A 244 2.28 30.84 -8.95
CA ARG A 244 1.94 32.02 -8.15
C ARG A 244 1.78 31.67 -6.67
N MET A 245 1.17 30.53 -6.35
CA MET A 245 1.00 30.05 -4.97
C MET A 245 2.33 29.75 -4.30
N VAL A 246 3.16 28.92 -4.94
CA VAL A 246 4.47 28.51 -4.42
C VAL A 246 5.36 29.73 -4.18
N LYS A 247 5.42 30.66 -5.15
CA LYS A 247 6.18 31.90 -5.00
C LYS A 247 5.61 32.83 -3.92
N HIS A 248 4.30 32.88 -3.75
CA HIS A 248 3.67 33.75 -2.75
C HIS A 248 4.02 33.33 -1.33
N TYR A 249 3.96 32.03 -1.05
CA TYR A 249 4.28 31.49 0.29
C TYR A 249 5.76 31.16 0.47
N GLY A 250 6.57 31.18 -0.59
CA GLY A 250 8.00 30.86 -0.55
C GLY A 250 8.30 29.37 -0.42
N PHE A 251 7.36 28.50 -0.84
CA PHE A 251 7.50 27.05 -0.71
C PHE A 251 8.65 26.47 -1.54
N ASP A 252 9.02 27.13 -2.64
CA ASP A 252 10.20 26.84 -3.43
C ASP A 252 11.48 26.98 -2.61
N GLU A 253 11.66 28.13 -1.95
CA GLU A 253 12.81 28.37 -1.10
C GLU A 253 12.83 27.48 0.14
N MET A 254 11.67 27.26 0.76
CA MET A 254 11.54 26.40 1.93
C MET A 254 11.90 24.95 1.59
N ARG A 255 11.47 24.45 0.42
CA ARG A 255 11.84 23.12 -0.04
C ARG A 255 13.35 22.98 -0.26
N ASP A 256 13.97 23.95 -0.91
CA ASP A 256 15.42 23.95 -1.16
C ASP A 256 16.27 24.10 0.12
N LYS A 257 15.70 24.64 1.20
CA LYS A 257 16.33 24.77 2.53
C LYS A 257 16.03 23.59 3.46
N ASP A 258 15.35 22.55 2.98
CA ASP A 258 14.88 21.42 3.81
C ASP A 258 13.93 21.87 4.94
N GLU A 259 13.18 22.96 4.78
CA GLU A 259 12.21 23.42 5.79
C GLU A 259 10.86 22.73 5.62
N ILE A 260 10.49 22.42 4.37
CA ILE A 260 9.33 21.60 3.99
C ILE A 260 9.74 20.60 2.92
N HIS A 261 9.00 19.50 2.80
CA HIS A 261 9.17 18.49 1.76
C HIS A 261 7.93 18.42 0.85
N GLU A 262 6.76 18.75 1.37
CA GLU A 262 5.48 18.58 0.70
C GLU A 262 4.49 19.70 1.07
N VAL A 263 3.56 19.99 0.16
CA VAL A 263 2.46 20.93 0.41
C VAL A 263 1.12 20.23 0.24
N TRP A 264 0.22 20.36 1.21
CA TRP A 264 -1.17 19.96 1.09
C TRP A 264 -2.06 21.19 0.97
N VAL A 265 -2.87 21.27 -0.08
CA VAL A 265 -3.81 22.37 -0.27
C VAL A 265 -5.22 21.82 -0.19
N TRP A 266 -5.97 22.22 0.83
CA TRP A 266 -7.39 21.94 0.97
C TRP A 266 -8.20 23.08 0.35
N THR A 267 -8.90 22.80 -0.74
CA THR A 267 -9.71 23.78 -1.49
C THR A 267 -11.17 23.31 -1.65
N PHE A 268 -12.04 24.26 -1.98
CA PHE A 268 -13.43 24.03 -2.37
C PHE A 268 -13.53 23.25 -3.70
N PRO A 269 -14.67 22.60 -3.99
CA PRO A 269 -14.90 21.92 -5.26
C PRO A 269 -14.80 22.91 -6.42
N TYR A 270 -14.21 22.47 -7.53
CA TYR A 270 -13.83 23.36 -8.64
C TYR A 270 -12.76 24.42 -8.26
N GLY A 271 -11.90 24.17 -7.26
CA GLY A 271 -10.66 24.95 -7.06
C GLY A 271 -9.64 24.84 -8.20
N GLY A 272 -9.87 23.95 -9.18
CA GLY A 272 -9.04 23.86 -10.39
C GLY A 272 -7.67 23.21 -10.20
N MET A 273 -7.44 22.60 -9.03
CA MET A 273 -6.26 21.80 -8.75
C MET A 273 -6.41 20.39 -9.34
N TRP A 274 -5.28 19.83 -9.81
CA TRP A 274 -5.08 18.40 -9.92
C TRP A 274 -4.88 17.77 -8.55
N GLU A 275 -5.14 16.47 -8.44
CA GLU A 275 -5.03 15.71 -7.18
C GLU A 275 -3.60 15.70 -6.64
N SER A 276 -2.62 15.63 -7.54
CA SER A 276 -1.22 15.86 -7.23
C SER A 276 -0.49 16.56 -8.36
N HIS A 277 0.56 17.29 -7.99
CA HIS A 277 1.38 18.08 -8.92
C HIS A 277 2.82 18.12 -8.43
N MET A 278 3.78 17.91 -9.32
CA MET A 278 5.20 17.98 -9.01
C MET A 278 5.86 19.15 -9.71
N MET A 279 6.76 19.80 -8.98
CA MET A 279 7.59 20.90 -9.44
C MET A 279 9.05 20.63 -9.07
N GLY A 280 9.97 21.39 -9.66
CA GLY A 280 11.40 21.27 -9.39
C GLY A 280 12.21 20.67 -10.53
N GLU A 281 13.53 20.68 -10.38
CA GLU A 281 14.43 20.14 -11.40
C GLU A 281 14.23 18.62 -11.54
N GLY A 282 13.94 18.17 -12.77
CA GLY A 282 13.64 16.76 -13.04
C GLY A 282 12.24 16.30 -12.63
N ALA A 283 11.32 17.24 -12.36
CA ALA A 283 9.92 16.92 -12.07
C ALA A 283 9.29 16.04 -13.16
N PHE A 284 8.42 15.13 -12.73
CA PHE A 284 7.75 14.18 -13.61
C PHE A 284 6.26 14.08 -13.27
N TRP A 285 5.52 13.39 -14.14
CA TRP A 285 4.08 13.23 -13.98
C TRP A 285 3.73 12.49 -12.68
N ILE A 286 2.97 13.16 -11.81
CA ILE A 286 2.25 12.55 -10.68
C ILE A 286 0.78 13.00 -10.75
N ASN A 287 -0.04 12.32 -11.55
CA ASN A 287 -1.43 12.70 -11.84
C ASN A 287 -1.64 14.07 -12.55
N SER A 288 -0.58 14.82 -12.84
CA SER A 288 -0.66 16.01 -13.71
C SER A 288 0.65 16.28 -14.45
N GLN A 289 0.60 17.12 -15.49
CA GLN A 289 1.82 17.60 -16.14
C GLN A 289 2.66 18.34 -15.11
N PRO A 290 3.95 18.00 -14.96
CA PRO A 290 4.84 18.75 -14.08
C PRO A 290 5.06 20.15 -14.63
N ASN A 291 5.22 21.11 -13.73
CA ASN A 291 5.59 22.47 -14.12
C ASN A 291 7.03 22.75 -13.69
N GLU A 292 7.81 23.33 -14.60
CA GLU A 292 9.07 23.97 -14.25
C GLU A 292 8.73 25.26 -13.48
N ASN A 293 8.78 25.21 -12.16
CA ASN A 293 9.00 26.41 -11.37
C ASN A 293 10.51 26.61 -11.27
N PRO A 294 11.11 27.58 -11.97
CA PRO A 294 12.56 27.68 -12.12
C PRO A 294 13.31 27.96 -10.81
N SER A 295 12.62 28.29 -9.72
CA SER A 295 13.22 28.47 -8.39
C SER A 295 13.31 27.20 -7.55
N CYS A 296 12.48 26.17 -7.81
CA CYS A 296 12.57 24.89 -7.09
C CYS A 296 13.73 24.06 -7.67
N LYS A 297 14.78 23.79 -6.89
CA LYS A 297 15.83 22.84 -7.30
C LYS A 297 15.47 21.43 -6.88
N GLU A 298 15.00 21.27 -5.66
CA GLU A 298 14.50 20.00 -5.17
C GLU A 298 13.06 19.74 -5.65
N LEU A 299 12.68 18.46 -5.75
CA LEU A 299 11.33 18.07 -6.14
C LEU A 299 10.33 18.46 -5.05
N LEU A 300 9.32 19.26 -5.41
CA LEU A 300 8.22 19.64 -4.53
C LEU A 300 6.92 18.98 -5.00
N SER A 301 6.37 18.10 -4.17
CA SER A 301 5.04 17.53 -4.37
C SER A 301 3.98 18.41 -3.73
N ILE A 302 2.90 18.66 -4.45
CA ILE A 302 1.74 19.43 -4.01
C ILE A 302 0.50 18.55 -4.16
N MET A 303 -0.19 18.26 -3.06
CA MET A 303 -1.47 17.55 -3.07
C MET A 303 -2.62 18.57 -3.14
N GLY A 304 -3.50 18.40 -4.13
CA GLY A 304 -4.74 19.16 -4.24
C GLY A 304 -5.91 18.35 -3.68
N LEU A 305 -6.42 18.78 -2.53
CA LEU A 305 -7.41 18.04 -1.75
C LEU A 305 -8.72 18.83 -1.66
N ASN A 306 -9.85 18.16 -1.84
CA ASN A 306 -11.17 18.80 -1.87
C ASN A 306 -11.95 18.50 -0.58
N TYR A 307 -12.26 19.52 0.21
CA TYR A 307 -13.00 19.34 1.47
C TYR A 307 -14.53 19.22 1.31
N GLU A 308 -15.06 19.30 0.08
CA GLU A 308 -16.41 18.80 -0.25
C GLU A 308 -16.46 17.26 -0.27
N ARG A 309 -15.30 16.62 -0.42
CA ARG A 309 -15.13 15.16 -0.35
C ARG A 309 -14.58 14.76 1.01
N ASP A 310 -14.49 13.45 1.23
CA ASP A 310 -14.08 12.86 2.50
C ASP A 310 -12.62 12.34 2.44
N LEU A 311 -12.18 11.74 3.55
CA LEU A 311 -10.86 11.13 3.67
C LEU A 311 -10.59 10.05 2.61
N ALA A 312 -11.62 9.31 2.18
CA ALA A 312 -11.46 8.24 1.21
C ALA A 312 -10.96 8.79 -0.13
N CYS A 313 -11.53 9.91 -0.56
CA CYS A 313 -11.13 10.60 -1.79
C CYS A 313 -9.73 11.23 -1.68
N ALA A 314 -9.37 11.76 -0.49
CA ALA A 314 -8.03 12.29 -0.27
C ALA A 314 -6.95 11.19 -0.35
N LEU A 315 -7.23 10.00 0.20
CA LEU A 315 -6.33 8.84 0.09
C LEU A 315 -6.27 8.29 -1.34
N GLU A 316 -7.36 8.34 -2.09
CA GLU A 316 -7.41 7.99 -3.51
C GLU A 316 -6.50 8.91 -4.34
N SER A 317 -6.58 10.23 -4.13
CA SER A 317 -5.66 11.20 -4.73
C SER A 317 -4.18 10.90 -4.42
N TYR A 318 -3.88 10.43 -3.19
CA TYR A 318 -2.53 9.95 -2.85
C TYR A 318 -2.17 8.64 -3.57
N GLY A 319 -3.13 7.73 -3.69
CA GLY A 319 -2.99 6.49 -4.46
C GLY A 319 -2.59 6.77 -5.91
N HIS A 320 -3.21 7.76 -6.56
CA HIS A 320 -2.83 8.19 -7.91
C HIS A 320 -1.41 8.75 -8.02
N ARG A 321 -0.96 9.53 -7.02
CA ARG A 321 0.45 9.95 -6.93
C ARG A 321 1.37 8.74 -6.81
N PHE A 322 1.00 7.79 -5.96
CA PHE A 322 1.76 6.57 -5.74
C PHE A 322 1.92 5.80 -7.05
N GLU A 323 0.83 5.50 -7.74
CA GLU A 323 0.83 4.78 -9.02
C GLU A 323 1.66 5.49 -10.08
N SER A 324 1.49 6.80 -10.24
CA SER A 324 2.26 7.60 -11.18
C SER A 324 3.77 7.56 -10.89
N THR A 325 4.13 7.59 -9.61
CA THR A 325 5.53 7.47 -9.18
C THR A 325 6.08 6.08 -9.46
N MET A 326 5.32 5.03 -9.19
CA MET A 326 5.76 3.66 -9.49
C MET A 326 5.86 3.41 -10.99
N MET A 327 5.04 4.07 -11.82
CA MET A 327 5.20 4.08 -13.26
C MET A 327 6.48 4.78 -13.73
N LYS A 328 6.96 5.78 -13.00
CA LYS A 328 8.30 6.37 -13.25
C LYS A 328 9.43 5.39 -12.87
N VAL A 329 9.23 4.53 -11.86
CA VAL A 329 10.22 3.55 -11.38
C VAL A 329 10.28 2.29 -12.26
N TYR A 330 9.13 1.76 -12.65
CA TYR A 330 8.97 0.46 -13.33
C TYR A 330 8.47 0.56 -14.78
N GLY A 331 7.89 1.69 -15.18
CA GLY A 331 7.19 1.84 -16.46
C GLY A 331 5.67 1.69 -16.36
N TRP A 332 4.98 1.97 -17.47
CA TRP A 332 3.53 1.80 -17.59
C TRP A 332 3.11 0.32 -17.56
N TRP A 333 1.86 0.08 -17.17
CA TRP A 333 1.25 -1.25 -17.30
C TRP A 333 1.13 -1.67 -18.75
N ASP A 334 1.70 -2.83 -19.09
CA ASP A 334 1.71 -3.40 -20.43
C ASP A 334 1.38 -4.90 -20.41
N TYR A 335 0.27 -5.24 -19.75
CA TYR A 335 -0.21 -6.63 -19.63
C TYR A 335 -0.44 -7.30 -20.99
N ASP A 336 -0.87 -6.53 -22.00
CA ASP A 336 -1.24 -7.07 -23.30
C ASP A 336 -0.04 -7.66 -24.04
N ASN A 337 1.11 -7.00 -23.98
CA ASN A 337 2.35 -7.44 -24.64
C ASN A 337 3.18 -8.45 -23.81
N LYS A 338 2.72 -8.83 -22.62
CA LYS A 338 3.42 -9.76 -21.72
C LYS A 338 2.67 -11.10 -21.66
N PRO A 339 3.12 -12.14 -22.39
CA PRO A 339 2.42 -13.42 -22.49
C PRO A 339 2.54 -14.29 -21.23
N HIS A 340 3.58 -14.13 -20.42
CA HIS A 340 3.80 -14.91 -19.21
C HIS A 340 3.85 -14.03 -17.96
N ALA A 341 3.43 -14.56 -16.81
CA ALA A 341 3.46 -13.82 -15.53
C ALA A 341 4.88 -13.36 -15.16
N ASN A 342 5.90 -14.10 -15.56
CA ASN A 342 7.31 -13.77 -15.28
C ASN A 342 7.85 -12.64 -16.18
N ASP A 343 7.10 -12.22 -17.19
CA ASP A 343 7.44 -11.07 -18.03
C ASP A 343 6.96 -9.75 -17.39
N LEU A 344 6.12 -9.83 -16.35
CA LEU A 344 5.64 -8.68 -15.61
C LEU A 344 6.77 -8.06 -14.79
N THR A 345 6.81 -6.73 -14.78
CA THR A 345 7.52 -5.99 -13.75
C THR A 345 6.86 -6.26 -12.40
N THR A 346 7.58 -6.01 -11.31
CA THR A 346 7.03 -6.16 -9.96
C THR A 346 5.83 -5.24 -9.72
N TRP A 347 5.84 -4.03 -10.29
CA TRP A 347 4.70 -3.11 -10.21
C TRP A 347 3.45 -3.66 -10.92
N GLU A 348 3.60 -4.18 -12.14
CA GLU A 348 2.49 -4.83 -12.86
C GLU A 348 1.99 -6.07 -12.14
N LEU A 349 2.89 -6.86 -11.54
CA LEU A 349 2.47 -8.01 -10.75
C LEU A 349 1.62 -7.53 -9.56
N PHE A 350 2.07 -6.54 -8.78
CA PHE A 350 1.31 -6.00 -7.65
C PHE A 350 -0.10 -5.54 -8.06
N SER A 351 -0.16 -4.80 -9.17
CA SER A 351 -1.38 -4.10 -9.61
C SER A 351 -2.34 -4.95 -10.45
N ALA A 352 -2.02 -6.22 -10.69
CA ALA A 352 -2.85 -7.12 -11.46
C ALA A 352 -4.06 -7.63 -10.64
N TYR A 353 -5.15 -6.87 -10.67
CA TYR A 353 -6.47 -7.32 -10.20
C TYR A 353 -7.04 -8.44 -11.09
N GLY A 354 -8.12 -9.09 -10.66
CA GLY A 354 -8.65 -10.33 -11.25
C GLY A 354 -8.79 -10.30 -12.78
N LEU A 355 -9.44 -9.28 -13.35
CA LEU A 355 -9.63 -9.21 -14.81
C LEU A 355 -8.30 -9.10 -15.59
N ARG A 356 -7.24 -8.56 -14.99
CA ARG A 356 -5.91 -8.47 -15.61
C ARG A 356 -5.10 -9.74 -15.39
N TYR A 357 -5.17 -10.31 -14.19
CA TYR A 357 -4.36 -11.45 -13.81
C TYR A 357 -4.91 -12.79 -14.34
N ASP A 358 -6.21 -12.88 -14.66
CA ASP A 358 -6.86 -14.08 -15.20
C ASP A 358 -6.16 -14.63 -16.46
N LYS A 359 -5.51 -13.74 -17.24
CA LYS A 359 -4.69 -14.10 -18.41
C LYS A 359 -3.55 -15.07 -18.05
N TYR A 360 -2.99 -14.96 -16.85
CA TYR A 360 -1.85 -15.75 -16.39
C TYR A 360 -2.27 -16.94 -15.55
N GLU A 361 -3.24 -16.72 -14.65
CA GLU A 361 -3.80 -17.74 -13.77
C GLU A 361 -5.29 -17.48 -13.59
N LYS A 362 -6.13 -18.41 -14.08
CA LYS A 362 -7.58 -18.23 -14.09
C LYS A 362 -8.16 -18.10 -12.68
N HIS A 363 -9.08 -17.16 -12.50
CA HIS A 363 -9.77 -16.85 -11.24
C HIS A 363 -8.83 -16.49 -10.08
N MET A 364 -7.62 -16.04 -10.42
CA MET A 364 -6.63 -15.54 -9.47
C MET A 364 -6.45 -14.03 -9.62
N SER A 365 -5.87 -13.41 -8.60
CA SER A 365 -5.51 -12.00 -8.58
C SER A 365 -4.25 -11.78 -7.73
N GLN A 366 -3.65 -10.60 -7.90
CA GLN A 366 -2.64 -10.07 -6.99
C GLN A 366 -3.32 -9.08 -6.05
N VAL A 367 -2.76 -7.88 -5.83
CA VAL A 367 -3.39 -6.88 -4.95
C VAL A 367 -4.44 -6.08 -5.70
N GLY A 368 -4.09 -5.51 -6.87
CA GLY A 368 -4.95 -4.58 -7.58
C GLY A 368 -4.42 -3.14 -7.49
N ASN A 369 -5.28 -2.18 -7.80
CA ASN A 369 -4.87 -0.78 -7.95
C ASN A 369 -5.87 0.17 -7.28
N VAL A 370 -5.62 1.48 -7.34
CA VAL A 370 -6.42 2.47 -6.61
C VAL A 370 -7.92 2.40 -6.98
N HIS A 371 -8.25 2.00 -8.21
CA HIS A 371 -9.63 1.87 -8.68
C HIS A 371 -10.21 0.47 -8.58
N PHE A 372 -9.38 -0.58 -8.65
CA PHE A 372 -9.81 -1.97 -8.77
C PHE A 372 -9.28 -2.83 -7.62
N PRO A 373 -10.16 -3.29 -6.71
CA PRO A 373 -9.80 -4.34 -5.76
C PRO A 373 -9.59 -5.68 -6.48
N PRO A 374 -9.04 -6.71 -5.81
CA PRO A 374 -8.72 -7.99 -6.45
C PRO A 374 -9.88 -8.61 -7.24
N ASN A 375 -11.11 -8.46 -6.75
CA ASN A 375 -12.35 -8.99 -7.35
C ASN A 375 -13.15 -7.96 -8.17
N GLY A 376 -12.65 -6.74 -8.34
CA GLY A 376 -13.37 -5.65 -9.00
C GLY A 376 -13.64 -5.95 -10.48
N LEU A 377 -14.88 -5.74 -10.91
CA LEU A 377 -15.31 -5.98 -12.30
C LEU A 377 -15.46 -4.68 -13.11
N GLU A 378 -15.59 -3.55 -12.42
CA GLU A 378 -15.68 -2.21 -12.99
C GLU A 378 -15.01 -1.19 -12.05
N ASP A 379 -14.89 0.05 -12.54
CA ASP A 379 -14.25 1.14 -11.82
C ASP A 379 -14.93 1.37 -10.46
N TYR A 380 -14.16 1.44 -9.38
CA TYR A 380 -14.63 1.68 -8.01
C TYR A 380 -15.55 0.59 -7.40
N ASP A 381 -15.45 -0.66 -7.88
CA ASP A 381 -16.22 -1.80 -7.38
C ASP A 381 -15.75 -2.33 -6.00
N PHE A 382 -15.54 -1.42 -5.05
CA PHE A 382 -15.06 -1.69 -3.68
C PHE A 382 -16.10 -2.42 -2.82
N GLY A 383 -17.36 -2.44 -3.26
CA GLY A 383 -18.47 -3.10 -2.58
C GLY A 383 -18.69 -4.55 -3.00
N ASN A 384 -17.81 -5.14 -3.82
CA ASN A 384 -18.05 -6.45 -4.43
C ASN A 384 -17.96 -7.61 -3.41
N GLU A 385 -19.03 -8.40 -3.35
CA GLU A 385 -19.17 -9.55 -2.44
C GLU A 385 -18.62 -10.86 -3.02
N THR A 386 -18.38 -10.91 -4.33
CA THR A 386 -17.87 -12.10 -5.02
C THR A 386 -16.47 -12.43 -4.52
N TYR A 387 -16.23 -13.68 -4.15
CA TYR A 387 -14.90 -14.13 -3.76
C TYR A 387 -14.02 -14.38 -4.99
N ILE A 388 -12.75 -14.02 -4.87
CA ILE A 388 -11.68 -14.41 -5.78
C ILE A 388 -10.51 -14.97 -4.98
N MET A 389 -9.75 -15.88 -5.58
CA MET A 389 -8.46 -16.28 -5.01
C MET A 389 -7.42 -15.19 -5.30
N SER A 390 -6.63 -14.82 -4.30
CA SER A 390 -5.66 -13.74 -4.40
C SER A 390 -4.36 -14.07 -3.69
N TYR A 391 -3.23 -13.66 -4.26
CA TYR A 391 -1.92 -13.69 -3.61
C TYR A 391 -1.64 -12.43 -2.78
N VAL A 392 -2.67 -11.68 -2.38
CA VAL A 392 -2.52 -10.40 -1.66
C VAL A 392 -1.62 -10.50 -0.41
N ASP A 393 -1.77 -11.54 0.41
CA ASP A 393 -0.98 -11.73 1.63
C ASP A 393 0.52 -12.01 1.34
N ASP A 394 0.86 -12.44 0.12
CA ASP A 394 2.25 -12.66 -0.31
C ASP A 394 3.04 -11.33 -0.31
N TRP A 395 2.35 -10.21 -0.57
CA TRP A 395 2.94 -8.87 -0.58
C TRP A 395 3.32 -8.35 0.81
N LEU A 396 2.68 -8.86 1.86
CA LEU A 396 3.11 -8.62 3.25
C LEU A 396 4.48 -9.26 3.55
N ASN A 397 4.97 -10.14 2.67
CA ASN A 397 6.27 -10.79 2.75
C ASN A 397 7.27 -10.27 1.68
N TYR A 398 6.95 -9.18 0.97
CA TYR A 398 7.81 -8.57 -0.06
C TYR A 398 9.23 -8.27 0.47
N PRO A 399 10.34 -8.65 -0.20
CA PRO A 399 10.41 -9.07 -1.60
C PRO A 399 10.27 -10.59 -1.84
N TYR A 400 9.92 -11.38 -0.82
CA TYR A 400 9.83 -12.84 -0.92
C TYR A 400 8.46 -13.29 -1.47
N LEU A 401 8.17 -12.92 -2.72
CA LEU A 401 6.93 -13.31 -3.40
C LEU A 401 7.03 -14.78 -3.86
N ARG A 402 6.23 -15.67 -3.26
CA ARG A 402 6.22 -17.11 -3.56
C ARG A 402 5.10 -17.50 -4.50
N ARG A 403 3.96 -16.80 -4.42
CA ARG A 403 2.75 -17.12 -5.18
C ARG A 403 2.34 -18.58 -5.08
N THR A 404 2.40 -19.16 -3.88
CA THR A 404 2.03 -20.57 -3.64
C THR A 404 0.79 -20.75 -2.80
N GLU A 405 0.44 -19.78 -1.95
CA GLU A 405 -0.65 -19.90 -0.97
C GLU A 405 -1.69 -18.77 -1.19
N PRO A 406 -2.52 -18.84 -2.24
CA PRO A 406 -3.55 -17.83 -2.45
C PRO A 406 -4.66 -17.95 -1.41
N LYS A 407 -5.27 -16.82 -1.05
CA LYS A 407 -6.39 -16.69 -0.10
C LYS A 407 -7.66 -16.29 -0.84
N SER A 408 -8.81 -16.81 -0.40
CA SER A 408 -10.12 -16.36 -0.89
C SER A 408 -10.49 -15.03 -0.24
N VAL A 409 -10.63 -13.96 -1.03
CA VAL A 409 -10.87 -12.60 -0.56
C VAL A 409 -12.06 -11.94 -1.26
N ASN A 410 -12.69 -10.98 -0.58
CA ASN A 410 -13.70 -10.06 -1.11
C ASN A 410 -13.73 -8.80 -0.23
N ARG A 411 -14.76 -7.95 -0.36
CA ARG A 411 -14.86 -6.70 0.41
C ARG A 411 -14.71 -6.79 1.92
N LYS A 412 -15.00 -7.93 2.53
CA LYS A 412 -14.85 -8.10 3.97
C LYS A 412 -13.40 -7.94 4.44
N GLU A 413 -12.45 -8.19 3.54
CA GLU A 413 -11.02 -8.10 3.84
C GLU A 413 -10.58 -6.65 4.11
N TRP A 414 -11.03 -5.69 3.29
CA TRP A 414 -10.73 -4.26 3.51
C TRP A 414 -11.72 -3.53 4.41
N GLY A 415 -12.91 -4.11 4.61
CA GLY A 415 -13.89 -3.60 5.55
C GLY A 415 -14.62 -2.34 5.07
N ASN A 416 -15.55 -1.86 5.92
CA ASN A 416 -16.43 -0.73 5.65
C ASN A 416 -16.32 0.34 6.75
N PRO A 417 -15.11 0.87 7.03
CA PRO A 417 -14.91 1.86 8.07
C PRO A 417 -15.79 3.10 7.79
N ASP A 418 -16.45 3.59 8.83
CA ASP A 418 -17.38 4.72 8.75
C ASP A 418 -18.48 4.59 7.69
N GLY A 419 -18.79 3.34 7.30
CA GLY A 419 -19.77 3.05 6.25
C GLY A 419 -19.27 3.24 4.82
N SER A 420 -17.96 3.44 4.61
CA SER A 420 -17.34 3.61 3.30
C SER A 420 -16.43 2.43 2.88
N TRP A 421 -16.87 1.69 1.86
CA TRP A 421 -16.05 0.63 1.25
C TRP A 421 -14.83 1.20 0.52
N GLN A 422 -14.93 2.42 -0.02
CA GLN A 422 -13.80 3.11 -0.62
C GLN A 422 -12.73 3.41 0.42
N LEU A 423 -13.10 3.92 1.60
CA LEU A 423 -12.14 4.18 2.67
C LEU A 423 -11.44 2.89 3.12
N GLY A 424 -12.21 1.81 3.28
CA GLY A 424 -11.68 0.50 3.58
C GLY A 424 -10.66 0.06 2.53
N TRP A 425 -11.04 0.12 1.25
CA TRP A 425 -10.16 -0.25 0.14
C TRP A 425 -8.90 0.60 0.08
N MET A 426 -9.00 1.92 0.19
CA MET A 426 -7.83 2.82 0.18
C MET A 426 -6.83 2.47 1.27
N LYS A 427 -7.29 2.27 2.51
CA LYS A 427 -6.41 1.86 3.61
C LYS A 427 -5.79 0.49 3.37
N TYR A 428 -6.60 -0.46 2.89
CA TYR A 428 -6.14 -1.82 2.63
C TYR A 428 -5.11 -1.85 1.49
N TYR A 429 -5.41 -1.26 0.35
CA TYR A 429 -4.51 -1.13 -0.80
C TYR A 429 -3.18 -0.47 -0.41
N LEU A 430 -3.23 0.70 0.22
CA LEU A 430 -2.02 1.43 0.59
C LEU A 430 -1.16 0.68 1.61
N SER A 431 -1.78 -0.05 2.56
CA SER A 431 -1.05 -0.87 3.54
C SER A 431 -0.36 -2.10 2.96
N HIS A 432 -0.75 -2.53 1.76
CA HIS A 432 -0.07 -3.61 1.04
C HIS A 432 1.09 -3.13 0.17
N LEU A 433 1.28 -1.81 0.02
CA LEU A 433 2.44 -1.27 -0.70
C LEU A 433 3.72 -1.57 0.10
N PRO A 434 4.75 -2.15 -0.55
CA PRO A 434 6.02 -2.49 0.11
C PRO A 434 6.66 -1.33 0.87
N HIS A 435 7.05 -1.60 2.12
CA HIS A 435 7.66 -0.63 3.04
C HIS A 435 8.82 -1.26 3.84
N TYR A 436 9.58 -2.17 3.22
CA TYR A 436 10.60 -2.97 3.91
C TYR A 436 12.03 -2.48 3.67
N LYS A 437 12.97 -2.88 4.54
CA LYS A 437 14.42 -2.59 4.40
C LYS A 437 15.01 -3.30 3.17
N GLY A 438 16.05 -2.69 2.62
CA GLY A 438 16.91 -3.30 1.61
C GLY A 438 16.51 -3.05 0.16
N ILE A 439 17.25 -3.69 -0.73
CA ILE A 439 17.05 -3.68 -2.18
C ILE A 439 16.62 -5.09 -2.59
N ASN A 440 15.62 -5.19 -3.45
CA ASN A 440 15.18 -6.45 -4.02
C ASN A 440 16.26 -6.95 -5.00
N SER A 441 16.80 -8.13 -4.72
CA SER A 441 17.86 -8.74 -5.52
C SER A 441 17.43 -9.11 -6.94
N ASN A 442 16.12 -9.18 -7.21
CA ASN A 442 15.59 -9.63 -8.49
C ASN A 442 15.46 -8.50 -9.51
N ASP A 443 15.12 -7.29 -9.06
CA ASP A 443 14.88 -6.13 -9.94
C ASP A 443 15.79 -4.91 -9.62
N GLY A 444 16.56 -4.98 -8.54
CA GLY A 444 17.46 -3.92 -8.10
C GLY A 444 16.74 -2.69 -7.54
N LYS A 445 15.46 -2.78 -7.18
CA LYS A 445 14.67 -1.66 -6.64
C LYS A 445 14.58 -1.70 -5.12
N LEU A 446 14.32 -0.57 -4.48
CA LEU A 446 14.13 -0.52 -3.04
C LEU A 446 12.90 -1.33 -2.60
N ASN A 447 13.02 -2.01 -1.46
CA ASN A 447 11.89 -2.70 -0.85
C ASN A 447 10.89 -1.77 -0.16
N ASN A 448 11.27 -0.51 0.03
CA ASN A 448 10.39 0.54 0.53
C ASN A 448 9.94 1.43 -0.63
N TRP A 449 8.74 1.17 -1.15
CA TRP A 449 8.16 1.94 -2.25
C TRP A 449 7.72 3.33 -1.81
N TRP A 450 7.36 3.52 -0.54
CA TRP A 450 7.01 4.83 0.01
C TRP A 450 8.14 5.84 -0.13
N HIS A 451 9.40 5.39 -0.04
CA HIS A 451 10.57 6.25 -0.24
C HIS A 451 10.55 6.92 -1.62
N TYR A 452 10.20 6.19 -2.69
CA TYR A 452 10.12 6.81 -4.03
C TYR A 452 9.07 7.92 -4.10
N VAL A 453 8.00 7.83 -3.33
CA VAL A 453 6.87 8.77 -3.35
C VAL A 453 7.17 10.03 -2.55
N VAL A 454 7.82 9.89 -1.39
CA VAL A 454 8.10 11.02 -0.49
C VAL A 454 9.46 11.69 -0.76
N ASP A 455 10.43 10.92 -1.28
CA ASP A 455 11.76 11.41 -1.68
C ASP A 455 12.33 10.56 -2.84
N TYR A 456 11.87 10.86 -4.06
CA TYR A 456 12.29 10.14 -5.26
C TYR A 456 13.82 10.20 -5.49
N ASN A 457 14.44 11.36 -5.33
CA ASN A 457 15.87 11.54 -5.57
C ASN A 457 16.70 10.77 -4.53
N GLY A 458 16.34 10.84 -3.26
CA GLY A 458 16.95 10.04 -2.19
C GLY A 458 16.78 8.54 -2.42
N ALA A 459 15.59 8.11 -2.86
CA ALA A 459 15.32 6.72 -3.20
C ALA A 459 16.22 6.22 -4.35
N ILE A 460 16.34 6.97 -5.45
CA ILE A 460 17.21 6.62 -6.58
C ILE A 460 18.69 6.59 -6.16
N LYS A 461 19.13 7.54 -5.33
CA LYS A 461 20.50 7.53 -4.79
C LYS A 461 20.74 6.28 -3.95
N LYS A 462 19.83 5.95 -3.03
CA LYS A 462 19.93 4.76 -2.15
C LYS A 462 19.93 3.46 -2.93
N GLN A 463 19.16 3.39 -4.02
CA GLN A 463 19.13 2.24 -4.93
C GLN A 463 20.48 2.00 -5.63
N ASN A 464 21.26 3.07 -5.90
CA ASN A 464 22.50 3.01 -6.66
C ASN A 464 23.78 2.90 -5.81
N ILE A 465 23.66 2.92 -4.47
CA ILE A 465 24.78 2.66 -3.57
C ILE A 465 24.93 1.14 -3.46
N GLN A 466 25.83 0.56 -4.26
CA GLN A 466 26.31 -0.83 -4.12
C GLN A 466 27.52 -0.91 -3.20
#